data_AF-A0A359DBB8-F1
#
_entry.id   AF-A0A359DBB8-F1
#
_cell.length_a   1.000
_cell.length_b   1.000
_cell.length_c   1.000
_cell.angle_alpha   90.00
_cell.angle_beta   90.00
_cell.angle_gamma   90.00
#
_symmetry.space_group_name_H-M   'P 1'
#
loop_
_entity.id
_entity.type
_entity.pdbx_description
1 polymer ?
#
loop_
_entity_poly.entity_id
_entity_poly.type
_entity_poly.pdbx_seq_one_letter_code
_entity_poly.pdbx_strand_id
1 'polypeptide(L)' 'GVQNIWFGKCVYRLQSTPEGFRIRSKKVMLLNNDEAMPNLTFLV' A
#
# COMPACT_ATOMS: atom_id res chain seq x y z
N GLY A 1 -0.47 -22.92 8.27
CA GLY A 1 -0.01 -21.99 7.23
C GLY A 1 0.61 -20.79 7.92
N VAL A 2 1.72 -20.27 7.41
CA VAL A 2 2.33 -19.05 7.96
C VAL A 2 1.58 -17.85 7.39
N GLN A 3 1.06 -16.98 8.27
CA GLN A 3 0.44 -15.72 7.86
C GLN A 3 1.47 -14.60 7.98
N ASN A 4 1.81 -13.97 6.86
CA ASN A 4 2.69 -12.80 6.86
C ASN A 4 1.85 -11.56 7.17
N ILE A 5 2.22 -10.83 8.23
CA ILE A 5 1.58 -9.57 8.61
C ILE A 5 2.49 -8.43 8.17
N TRP A 6 1.97 -7.55 7.33
CA TRP A 6 2.68 -6.36 6.86
C TRP A 6 2.14 -5.11 7.56
N PHE A 7 3.02 -4.37 8.22
CA PHE A 7 2.68 -3.06 8.80
C PHE A 7 3.21 -1.95 7.91
N GLY A 8 2.51 -0.82 7.87
CA GLY A 8 2.93 0.27 7.01
C GLY A 8 2.07 1.51 7.08
N LYS A 9 2.48 2.51 6.30
CA LYS A 9 1.76 3.76 6.10
C LYS A 9 1.46 3.95 4.62
N CYS A 10 0.23 4.35 4.32
CA CYS A 10 -0.17 4.76 2.97
C CYS A 10 -0.41 6.26 2.92
N VAL A 11 0.07 6.90 1.85
CA VAL A 11 -0.22 8.29 1.53
C VAL A 11 -0.87 8.31 0.15
N TYR A 12 -2.14 8.71 0.12
CA TYR A 12 -2.91 8.87 -1.10
C TYR A 12 -2.99 10.35 -1.46
N ARG A 13 -2.82 10.67 -2.74
CA ARG A 13 -3.26 11.94 -3.30
C ARG A 13 -4.48 11.65 -4.16
N LEU A 14 -5.60 12.22 -3.76
CA LEU A 14 -6.88 12.05 -4.45
C LEU A 14 -7.14 13.25 -5.34
N GLN A 15 -7.78 12.99 -6.48
CA GLN A 15 -8.33 14.01 -7.35
C GLN A 15 -9.84 13.82 -7.41
N SER A 16 -10.58 14.91 -7.22
CA SER A 16 -12.03 14.92 -7.42
C SER A 16 -12.36 14.84 -8.91
N THR A 17 -13.36 14.03 -9.25
CA THR A 17 -13.99 13.91 -10.56
C THR A 17 -15.51 13.99 -10.39
N PRO A 18 -16.29 14.19 -11.46
CA PRO A 18 -17.76 14.20 -11.37
C PRO A 18 -18.34 12.90 -10.78
N GLU A 19 -17.65 11.78 -10.95
CA GLU A 19 -18.05 10.45 -10.47
C GLU A 19 -17.52 10.11 -9.06
N GLY A 20 -16.78 11.02 -8.42
CA GLY A 20 -16.22 10.83 -7.08
C GLY A 20 -14.72 11.11 -7.00
N PHE A 21 -13.98 10.35 -6.19
CA PHE A 21 -12.52 10.51 -6.06
C PHE A 21 -11.77 9.44 -6.85
N ARG A 22 -10.70 9.85 -7.54
CA ARG A 22 -9.72 8.94 -8.13
C ARG A 22 -8.35 9.13 -7.50
N ILE A 23 -7.60 8.03 -7.37
CA ILE A 23 -6.22 8.08 -6.90
C ILE A 23 -5.35 8.66 -8.02
N ARG A 24 -4.78 9.84 -7.77
CA ARG A 24 -3.75 10.43 -8.64
C ARG A 24 -2.37 9.83 -8.37
N SER A 25 -2.05 9.61 -7.10
CA SER A 25 -0.81 8.94 -6.71
C SER A 25 -0.98 8.23 -5.39
N LYS A 26 -0.30 7.10 -5.22
CA LYS A 26 -0.24 6.35 -3.97
C LYS A 26 1.22 6.06 -3.63
N LYS A 27 1.62 6.39 -2.41
CA LYS A 27 2.91 5.99 -1.83
C LYS A 27 2.64 5.03 -0.68
N VAL A 28 3.29 3.88 -0.71
CA VAL A 28 3.22 2.86 0.36
C VAL A 28 4.60 2.75 0.99
N MET A 29 4.65 2.81 2.32
CA MET A 29 5.84 2.50 3.11
C MET A 29 5.52 1.27 3.96
N LEU A 30 6.29 0.21 3.79
CA LEU A 30 6.17 -1.03 4.56
C LEU A 30 7.28 -1.09 5.60
N LEU A 31 6.95 -1.57 6.79
CA LEU A 31 7.90 -1.94 7.82
C LEU A 31 8.19 -3.43 7.64
N ASN A 32 9.44 -3.77 7.35
CA ASN A 32 9.88 -5.15 7.18
C ASN A 32 11.01 -5.56 8.12
N ASN A 33 11.51 -4.67 9.00
CA ASN A 33 12.57 -4.97 9.98
C ASN A 33 13.75 -5.82 9.43
N ASP A 34 14.21 -5.50 8.23
CA ASP A 34 15.28 -6.23 7.50
C ASP A 34 14.96 -7.72 7.21
N GLU A 35 13.70 -8.10 7.31
CA GLU A 35 13.20 -9.39 6.86
C GLU A 35 13.07 -9.41 5.33
N ALA A 36 13.39 -10.58 4.75
CA ALA A 36 13.26 -10.80 3.33
C ALA A 36 11.80 -10.66 2.89
N MET A 37 11.57 -9.86 1.84
CA MET A 37 10.25 -9.66 1.23
C MET A 37 10.20 -10.42 -0.10
N PRO A 38 9.77 -11.70 -0.13
CA PRO A 38 9.91 -12.56 -1.31
C PRO A 38 9.03 -12.10 -2.48
N ASN A 39 7.81 -11.62 -2.23
CA ASN A 39 6.94 -11.03 -3.25
C ASN A 39 5.86 -10.13 -2.62
N LEU A 40 5.50 -9.04 -3.31
CA LEU A 40 4.44 -8.10 -2.92
C LEU A 40 3.17 -8.32 -3.76
N THR A 41 2.57 -9.50 -3.67
CA THR A 41 1.38 -9.86 -4.45
C THR A 41 0.07 -9.42 -3.80
N PHE A 42 0.03 -8.19 -3.27
CA PHE A 42 -1.17 -7.63 -2.67
C PHE A 42 -1.34 -6.15 -3.03
N LEU A 43 -2.60 -5.71 -3.10
CA LEU A 43 -2.95 -4.31 -3.26
C LEU A 43 -3.24 -3.70 -1.89
N VAL A 44 -2.71 -2.50 -1.67
CA VAL A 44 -3.05 -1.63 -0.51
C VAL A 44 -3.97 -0.50 -0.96
#